data_AF-A0A2N0Q432-F1
#
_entry.id   AF-A0A2N0Q432-F1
#
_cell.length_a   1.000
_cell.length_b   1.000
_cell.length_c   1.000
_cell.angle_alpha   90.00
_cell.angle_beta   90.00
_cell.angle_gamma   90.00
#
_symmetry.space_group_name_H-M   'P 1'
#
loop_
_entity.id
_entity.type
_entity.pdbx_description
1 polymer ?
#
loop_
_entity_poly.entity_id
_entity_poly.type
_entity_poly.pdbx_seq_one_letter_code
_entity_poly.pdbx_strand_id
1 'polypeptide(L)'
;MVAYRDLEILKIDYADIYQVTCMVKYTSLCLRELRIDDFDWDYDNYDDVILNFFRTICENCFLIEYLSIPMFFENQFIEFEKLLKKCQKLRSLNVKDTYCDEESEFIYGDYLLNTLIREASTNLREIGIPYDIKLSLKTLETFFEKWKGRPAVSIYLGDISFYRKNNSYMKLFDKYKIEGVIKNINM
;
A
#
# COMPACT_ATOMS: atom_id res chain seq x y z
N MET A 1 -27.56 2.61 14.94
CA MET A 1 -26.20 2.13 14.62
C MET A 1 -25.22 2.91 15.50
N VAL A 2 -24.34 2.22 16.21
CA VAL A 2 -23.41 2.85 17.17
C VAL A 2 -22.26 3.48 16.38
N ALA A 3 -22.08 4.79 16.53
CA ALA A 3 -20.95 5.51 15.96
C ALA A 3 -19.80 5.51 16.96
N TYR A 4 -18.67 4.90 16.62
CA TYR A 4 -17.47 4.90 17.45
C TYR A 4 -16.70 6.20 17.22
N ARG A 5 -17.10 7.26 17.94
CA ARG A 5 -16.65 8.64 17.73
C ARG A 5 -15.18 8.90 18.05
N ASP A 6 -14.56 8.01 18.83
CA ASP A 6 -13.18 8.13 19.28
C ASP A 6 -12.32 6.95 18.78
N LEU A 7 -12.80 6.17 17.81
CA LEU A 7 -12.06 5.04 17.28
C LEU A 7 -10.89 5.53 16.42
N GLU A 8 -9.68 5.43 16.96
CA GLU A 8 -8.44 5.76 16.25
C GLU A 8 -7.79 4.56 15.56
N ILE A 9 -8.03 3.34 16.03
CA ILE A 9 -7.35 2.12 15.54
C ILE A 9 -8.39 1.04 15.25
N LEU A 10 -8.45 0.60 14.01
CA LEU A 10 -9.19 -0.58 13.57
C LEU A 10 -8.19 -1.60 13.03
N LYS A 11 -8.02 -2.70 13.77
CA LYS A 11 -7.23 -3.86 13.33
C LYS A 11 -8.12 -5.09 13.23
N ILE A 12 -8.11 -5.76 12.08
CA ILE A 12 -8.87 -6.98 11.84
C ILE A 12 -7.99 -7.97 11.08
N ASP A 13 -7.99 -9.23 11.51
CA ASP A 13 -7.15 -10.24 10.88
C ASP A 13 -7.73 -10.66 9.51
N TYR A 14 -9.03 -10.94 9.46
CA TYR A 14 -9.74 -11.30 8.23
C TYR A 14 -11.09 -10.60 8.17
N ALA A 15 -11.38 -9.89 7.08
CA ALA A 15 -12.64 -9.18 6.92
C ALA A 15 -13.07 -9.03 5.47
N ASP A 16 -14.38 -9.14 5.24
CA ASP A 16 -14.98 -8.74 3.98
C ASP A 16 -14.79 -7.23 3.73
N ILE A 17 -14.29 -6.90 2.55
CA ILE A 17 -13.98 -5.52 2.17
C ILE A 17 -15.23 -4.62 2.22
N TYR A 18 -16.42 -5.15 1.92
CA TYR A 18 -17.66 -4.39 2.02
C TYR A 18 -17.97 -4.06 3.48
N GLN A 19 -17.80 -5.02 4.40
CA GLN A 19 -17.92 -4.78 5.84
C GLN A 19 -16.90 -3.75 6.33
N VAL A 20 -15.64 -3.84 5.93
CA VAL A 20 -14.61 -2.84 6.28
C VAL A 20 -15.02 -1.46 5.76
N THR A 21 -15.50 -1.38 4.53
CA THR A 21 -15.98 -0.13 3.92
C THR A 21 -17.13 0.48 4.73
N CYS A 22 -18.11 -0.34 5.13
CA CYS A 22 -19.19 0.11 6.02
C CYS A 22 -18.64 0.58 7.36
N MET A 23 -17.74 -0.18 7.99
CA MET A 23 -17.13 0.23 9.26
C MET A 23 -16.47 1.59 9.14
N VAL A 24 -15.62 1.80 8.13
CA VAL A 24 -14.95 3.10 7.88
C VAL A 24 -15.97 4.22 7.68
N LYS A 25 -17.00 4.01 6.85
CA LYS A 25 -18.03 5.00 6.57
C LYS A 25 -18.78 5.48 7.82
N TYR A 26 -18.93 4.61 8.81
CA TYR A 26 -19.66 4.90 10.05
C TYR A 26 -18.74 5.08 11.27
N THR A 27 -17.42 5.04 11.04
CA THR A 27 -16.39 5.33 12.04
C THR A 27 -16.12 6.83 12.11
N SER A 28 -15.58 7.29 13.23
CA SER A 28 -15.15 8.68 13.39
C SER A 28 -14.15 9.13 12.32
N LEU A 29 -14.11 10.45 12.09
CA LEU A 29 -13.04 11.11 11.34
C LEU A 29 -11.67 11.06 12.04
N CYS A 30 -11.60 10.38 13.20
CA CYS A 30 -10.40 10.23 14.02
C CYS A 30 -9.61 8.95 13.72
N LEU A 31 -10.02 8.13 12.74
CA LEU A 31 -9.28 6.92 12.39
C LEU A 31 -7.85 7.24 11.90
N ARG A 32 -6.86 6.66 12.58
CA ARG A 32 -5.43 6.81 12.30
C ARG A 32 -4.81 5.52 11.81
N GLU A 33 -5.36 4.38 12.21
CA GLU A 33 -4.89 3.07 11.76
C GLU A 33 -6.05 2.23 11.26
N LEU A 34 -5.96 1.80 10.00
CA LEU A 34 -6.80 0.78 9.41
C LEU A 34 -5.89 -0.35 8.95
N ARG A 35 -5.83 -1.43 9.73
CA ARG A 35 -4.99 -2.60 9.45
C ARG A 35 -5.87 -3.81 9.26
N ILE A 36 -6.00 -4.23 8.02
CA ILE A 36 -6.64 -5.49 7.66
C ILE A 36 -5.52 -6.43 7.23
N ASP A 37 -5.43 -7.62 7.83
CA ASP A 37 -4.38 -8.57 7.46
C ASP A 37 -4.73 -9.31 6.17
N ASP A 38 -5.97 -9.79 6.04
CA ASP A 38 -6.52 -10.45 4.86
C ASP A 38 -7.92 -9.91 4.53
N PHE A 39 -8.15 -9.58 3.27
CA PHE A 39 -9.45 -9.15 2.77
C PHE A 39 -10.19 -10.33 2.15
N ASP A 40 -11.44 -10.52 2.54
CA ASP A 40 -12.39 -11.36 1.81
C ASP A 40 -13.10 -10.48 0.75
N TRP A 41 -13.30 -11.02 -0.45
CA TRP A 41 -14.12 -10.38 -1.47
C TRP A 41 -14.79 -11.41 -2.37
N ASP A 42 -15.95 -11.00 -2.87
CA ASP A 42 -16.65 -11.68 -3.96
C ASP A 42 -16.08 -11.22 -5.31
N TYR A 43 -15.62 -12.17 -6.13
CA TYR A 43 -15.01 -11.89 -7.43
C TYR A 43 -16.00 -11.25 -8.43
N ASP A 44 -17.31 -11.47 -8.25
CA ASP A 44 -18.33 -11.02 -9.21
C ASP A 44 -18.50 -9.49 -9.26
N ASN A 45 -18.05 -8.75 -8.24
CA ASN A 45 -18.16 -7.28 -8.21
C ASN A 45 -16.91 -6.57 -7.63
N TYR A 46 -15.74 -7.18 -7.82
CA TYR A 46 -14.47 -6.73 -7.26
C TYR A 46 -14.18 -5.24 -7.53
N ASP A 47 -14.39 -4.81 -8.77
CA ASP A 47 -14.02 -3.47 -9.21
C ASP A 47 -14.78 -2.36 -8.49
N ASP A 48 -16.11 -2.46 -8.42
CA ASP A 48 -16.94 -1.45 -7.77
C ASP A 48 -16.71 -1.43 -6.27
N VAL A 49 -16.47 -2.59 -5.67
CA VAL A 49 -16.23 -2.74 -4.23
C VAL A 49 -14.93 -2.02 -3.83
N ILE A 50 -13.86 -2.17 -4.60
CA ILE A 50 -12.58 -1.48 -4.32
C ILE A 50 -12.66 0.01 -4.62
N LEU A 51 -13.31 0.40 -5.72
CA LEU A 51 -13.58 1.80 -6.01
C LEU A 51 -14.33 2.46 -4.85
N ASN A 52 -15.37 1.79 -4.33
CA ASN A 52 -16.13 2.28 -3.19
C ASN A 52 -15.31 2.32 -1.90
N PHE A 53 -14.43 1.34 -1.67
CA PHE A 53 -13.49 1.34 -0.55
C PHE A 53 -12.57 2.56 -0.61
N PHE A 54 -11.88 2.80 -1.73
CA PHE A 54 -10.97 3.96 -1.88
C PHE A 54 -11.69 5.30 -1.72
N ARG A 55 -12.88 5.45 -2.30
CA ARG A 55 -13.70 6.66 -2.13
C ARG A 55 -14.08 6.87 -0.67
N THR A 56 -14.52 5.82 0.01
CA THR A 56 -14.90 5.89 1.42
C THR A 56 -13.71 6.30 2.30
N ILE A 57 -12.50 5.78 2.04
CA ILE A 57 -11.28 6.21 2.75
C ILE A 57 -10.99 7.69 2.48
N CYS A 58 -11.07 8.14 1.21
CA CYS A 58 -10.86 9.54 0.84
C CYS A 58 -11.83 10.52 1.54
N GLU A 59 -13.05 10.07 1.80
CA GLU A 59 -14.13 10.88 2.38
C GLU A 59 -14.08 10.92 3.91
N ASN A 60 -13.52 9.89 4.57
CA ASN A 60 -13.67 9.71 6.03
C ASN A 60 -12.33 9.65 6.80
N CYS A 61 -11.20 9.37 6.16
CA CYS A 61 -9.94 9.02 6.84
C CYS A 61 -8.81 10.06 6.67
N PHE A 62 -9.06 11.33 6.98
CA PHE A 62 -8.06 12.41 6.81
C PHE A 62 -6.85 12.32 7.77
N LEU A 63 -6.99 11.57 8.86
CA LEU A 63 -5.97 11.39 9.88
C LEU A 63 -5.18 10.08 9.75
N ILE A 64 -5.43 9.31 8.69
CA ILE A 64 -4.83 8.00 8.51
C ILE A 64 -3.30 8.07 8.41
N GLU A 65 -2.66 7.25 9.24
CA GLU A 65 -1.21 7.08 9.32
C GLU A 65 -0.80 5.67 8.87
N TYR A 66 -1.64 4.67 9.11
CA TYR A 66 -1.39 3.27 8.75
C TYR A 66 -2.59 2.73 7.99
N LEU A 67 -2.37 2.24 6.78
CA LEU A 67 -3.44 1.79 5.90
C LEU A 67 -3.07 0.46 5.23
N SER A 68 -3.91 -0.56 5.44
CA SER A 68 -4.01 -1.72 4.55
C SER A 68 -4.98 -1.41 3.41
N ILE A 69 -4.60 -1.74 2.19
CA ILE A 69 -5.50 -1.70 1.03
C ILE A 69 -5.51 -3.07 0.32
N PRO A 70 -6.64 -3.46 -0.29
CA PRO A 70 -6.64 -4.55 -1.25
C PRO A 70 -5.74 -4.17 -2.45
N MET A 71 -5.27 -5.17 -3.20
CA MET A 71 -4.66 -4.89 -4.51
C MET A 71 -5.67 -4.20 -5.43
N PHE A 72 -5.16 -3.47 -6.41
CA PHE A 72 -5.97 -2.70 -7.33
C PHE A 72 -5.44 -2.87 -8.75
N PHE A 73 -6.33 -2.77 -9.73
CA PHE A 73 -6.06 -2.90 -11.16
C PHE A 73 -6.18 -1.54 -11.85
N GLU A 74 -5.96 -1.53 -13.17
CA GLU A 74 -5.84 -0.30 -13.97
C GLU A 74 -7.03 0.65 -13.84
N ASN A 75 -8.24 0.12 -13.73
CA ASN A 75 -9.47 0.89 -13.55
C ASN A 75 -9.57 1.59 -12.18
N GLN A 76 -8.80 1.17 -11.17
CA GLN A 76 -8.74 1.83 -9.85
C GLN A 76 -7.55 2.76 -9.67
N PHE A 77 -6.63 2.86 -10.64
CA PHE A 77 -5.43 3.71 -10.58
C PHE A 77 -5.75 5.16 -10.21
N ILE A 78 -6.77 5.75 -10.84
CA ILE A 78 -7.19 7.12 -10.57
C ILE A 78 -7.67 7.30 -9.11
N GLU A 79 -8.39 6.32 -8.57
CA GLU A 79 -8.87 6.38 -7.18
C GLU A 79 -7.72 6.14 -6.18
N PHE A 80 -6.76 5.27 -6.50
CA PHE A 80 -5.55 5.09 -5.72
C PHE A 80 -4.72 6.38 -5.64
N GLU A 81 -4.54 7.09 -6.76
CA GLU A 81 -3.86 8.40 -6.77
C GLU A 81 -4.58 9.45 -5.92
N LYS A 82 -5.92 9.50 -6.01
CA LYS A 82 -6.73 10.40 -5.16
C LYS A 82 -6.57 10.06 -3.69
N LEU A 83 -6.57 8.78 -3.34
CA LEU A 83 -6.36 8.31 -1.97
C LEU A 83 -5.04 8.81 -1.42
N LEU A 84 -3.94 8.62 -2.15
CA LEU A 84 -2.62 9.11 -1.72
C LEU A 84 -2.59 10.63 -1.55
N LYS A 85 -3.16 11.39 -2.49
CA LYS A 85 -3.28 12.86 -2.40
C LYS A 85 -4.04 13.32 -1.15
N LYS A 86 -5.04 12.57 -0.71
CA LYS A 86 -5.84 12.88 0.49
C LYS A 86 -5.15 12.46 1.78
N CYS A 87 -4.49 11.30 1.78
CA CYS A 87 -3.89 10.68 2.96
C CYS A 87 -2.46 11.21 3.23
N GLN A 88 -2.31 12.52 3.41
CA GLN A 88 -0.98 13.15 3.55
C GLN A 88 -0.30 12.93 4.92
N LYS A 89 -0.98 12.27 5.86
CA LYS A 89 -0.39 11.80 7.13
C LYS A 89 0.12 10.36 7.08
N LEU A 90 -0.05 9.69 5.94
CA LEU A 90 0.31 8.28 5.77
C LEU A 90 1.79 8.04 6.05
N ARG A 91 2.06 7.05 6.89
CA ARG A 91 3.39 6.60 7.33
C ARG A 91 3.66 5.17 6.92
N SER A 92 2.61 4.37 6.79
CA SER A 92 2.66 2.97 6.39
C SER A 92 1.53 2.66 5.41
N LEU A 93 1.87 2.05 4.28
CA LEU A 93 0.93 1.52 3.31
C LEU A 93 1.20 0.04 3.11
N ASN A 94 0.20 -0.81 3.31
CA ASN A 94 0.33 -2.24 3.07
C ASN A 94 -0.66 -2.66 1.99
N VAL A 95 -0.15 -3.08 0.83
CA VAL A 95 -0.98 -3.67 -0.22
C VAL A 95 -1.12 -5.16 0.10
N LYS A 96 -2.36 -5.66 0.13
CA LYS A 96 -2.69 -7.02 0.53
C LYS A 96 -2.98 -7.92 -0.66
N ASP A 97 -2.66 -9.21 -0.48
CA ASP A 97 -2.61 -10.23 -1.52
C ASP A 97 -3.93 -10.38 -2.26
N THR A 98 -3.83 -10.47 -3.59
CA THR A 98 -4.89 -10.86 -4.52
C THR A 98 -4.25 -11.61 -5.68
N TYR A 99 -5.03 -12.45 -6.35
CA TYR A 99 -4.60 -13.05 -7.59
C TYR A 99 -4.33 -11.96 -8.65
N CYS A 100 -3.09 -11.86 -9.09
CA CYS A 100 -2.66 -11.11 -10.26
C CYS A 100 -2.13 -12.10 -11.30
N ASP A 101 -2.44 -11.91 -12.58
CA ASP A 101 -1.78 -12.67 -13.62
C ASP A 101 -0.28 -12.34 -13.67
N GLU A 102 0.56 -13.34 -13.97
CA GLU A 102 2.02 -13.22 -13.98
C GLU A 102 2.52 -12.10 -14.92
N GLU A 103 1.78 -11.82 -16.00
CA GLU A 103 2.14 -10.80 -16.99
C GLU A 103 1.97 -9.37 -16.42
N SER A 104 1.01 -9.17 -15.51
CA SER A 104 0.65 -7.87 -14.95
C SER A 104 1.35 -7.54 -13.63
N GLU A 105 1.99 -8.50 -12.96
CA GLU A 105 2.61 -8.28 -11.64
C GLU A 105 3.63 -7.14 -11.65
N PHE A 106 4.47 -7.06 -12.69
CA PHE A 106 5.45 -5.99 -12.86
C PHE A 106 4.81 -4.67 -13.26
N ILE A 107 3.73 -4.70 -14.05
CA ILE A 107 3.02 -3.49 -14.48
C ILE A 107 2.46 -2.78 -13.25
N TYR A 108 1.80 -3.53 -12.38
CA TYR A 108 1.20 -2.98 -11.17
C TYR A 108 2.23 -2.59 -10.12
N GLY A 109 3.28 -3.40 -9.93
CA GLY A 109 4.39 -3.05 -9.04
C GLY A 109 5.11 -1.77 -9.46
N ASP A 110 5.38 -1.63 -10.76
CA ASP A 110 6.02 -0.43 -11.29
C ASP A 110 5.11 0.79 -11.22
N TYR A 111 3.81 0.62 -11.50
CA TYR A 111 2.82 1.68 -11.33
C TYR A 111 2.73 2.15 -9.87
N LEU A 112 2.69 1.20 -8.91
CA LEU A 112 2.66 1.48 -7.48
C LEU A 112 3.84 2.38 -7.07
N LEU A 113 5.09 1.96 -7.35
CA LEU A 113 6.26 2.73 -6.93
C LEU A 113 6.32 4.11 -7.58
N ASN A 114 6.03 4.21 -8.88
CA ASN A 114 6.04 5.49 -9.58
C ASN A 114 4.98 6.46 -9.02
N THR A 115 3.82 5.92 -8.64
CA THR A 115 2.75 6.70 -8.03
C THR A 115 3.10 7.15 -6.62
N LEU A 116 3.74 6.29 -5.81
CA LEU A 116 4.20 6.65 -4.47
C LEU A 116 5.22 7.80 -4.49
N ILE A 117 6.15 7.81 -5.45
CA ILE A 117 7.09 8.93 -5.64
C ILE A 117 6.35 10.25 -5.87
N ARG A 118 5.29 10.22 -6.70
CA ARG A 118 4.58 11.42 -7.15
C ARG A 118 3.57 11.93 -6.12
N GLU A 119 2.79 11.05 -5.52
CA GLU A 119 1.56 11.41 -4.80
C GLU A 119 1.57 11.10 -3.30
N ALA A 120 2.42 10.16 -2.85
CA ALA A 120 2.39 9.76 -1.44
C ALA A 120 2.97 10.83 -0.52
N SER A 121 2.48 10.83 0.72
CA SER A 121 3.00 11.66 1.80
C SER A 121 4.52 11.58 1.89
N THR A 122 5.16 12.72 2.16
CA THR A 122 6.60 12.79 2.47
C THR A 122 6.96 12.07 3.76
N ASN A 123 5.98 11.69 4.59
CA ASN A 123 6.17 10.93 5.83
C ASN A 123 6.07 9.40 5.64
N LEU A 124 5.69 8.93 4.44
CA LEU A 124 5.60 7.50 4.15
C LEU A 124 6.99 6.87 4.32
N ARG A 125 7.05 5.79 5.10
CA ARG A 125 8.31 5.14 5.48
C ARG A 125 8.20 3.62 5.61
N GLU A 126 7.00 3.07 5.46
CA GLU A 126 6.75 1.63 5.50
C GLU A 126 5.86 1.28 4.31
N ILE A 127 6.28 0.30 3.52
CA ILE A 127 5.56 -0.16 2.34
C ILE A 127 5.52 -1.70 2.40
N GLY A 128 4.33 -2.29 2.40
CA GLY A 128 4.12 -3.71 2.25
C GLY A 128 3.62 -4.03 0.85
N ILE A 129 4.23 -5.04 0.22
CA ILE A 129 3.99 -5.45 -1.16
C ILE A 129 3.69 -6.96 -1.15
N PRO A 130 2.55 -7.39 -1.73
CA PRO A 130 2.08 -8.76 -1.71
C PRO A 130 2.99 -9.71 -2.51
N TYR A 131 2.76 -11.02 -2.38
CA TYR A 131 3.54 -12.04 -3.10
C TYR A 131 3.38 -11.93 -4.61
N ASP A 132 2.15 -11.69 -5.07
CA ASP A 132 1.78 -11.63 -6.50
C ASP A 132 2.15 -10.29 -7.16
N ILE A 133 2.97 -9.44 -6.53
CA ILE A 133 3.44 -8.18 -7.10
C ILE A 133 4.95 -8.11 -7.12
N LYS A 134 5.48 -7.99 -8.33
CA LYS A 134 6.91 -7.90 -8.59
C LYS A 134 7.31 -6.48 -8.96
N LEU A 135 8.50 -6.08 -8.53
CA LEU A 135 9.05 -4.76 -8.80
C LEU A 135 10.19 -4.90 -9.77
N SER A 136 10.17 -4.14 -10.87
CA SER A 136 11.30 -4.17 -11.79
C SER A 136 12.52 -3.51 -11.15
N LEU A 137 13.71 -4.06 -11.44
CA LEU A 137 14.98 -3.53 -10.94
C LEU A 137 15.15 -2.04 -11.27
N LYS A 138 14.76 -1.63 -12.49
CA LYS A 138 14.87 -0.26 -12.97
C LYS A 138 13.94 0.69 -12.21
N THR A 139 12.70 0.27 -11.95
CA THR A 139 11.74 1.09 -11.21
C THR A 139 12.11 1.19 -9.74
N LEU A 140 12.65 0.13 -9.13
CA LEU A 140 13.23 0.19 -7.78
C LEU A 140 14.40 1.18 -7.68
N GLU A 141 15.35 1.14 -8.62
CA GLU A 141 16.47 2.09 -8.62
C GLU A 141 15.97 3.53 -8.74
N THR A 142 15.02 3.77 -9.64
CA THR A 142 14.38 5.09 -9.82
C THR A 142 13.66 5.53 -8.54
N PHE A 143 12.94 4.60 -7.90
CA PHE A 143 12.24 4.85 -6.64
C PHE A 143 13.22 5.28 -5.56
N PHE A 144 14.29 4.54 -5.32
CA PHE A 144 15.26 4.88 -4.27
C PHE A 144 15.99 6.20 -4.54
N GLU A 145 16.37 6.48 -5.79
CA GLU A 145 16.96 7.78 -6.14
C GLU A 145 16.00 8.94 -5.84
N LYS A 146 14.72 8.79 -6.19
CA LYS A 146 13.70 9.82 -5.94
C LYS A 146 13.23 9.87 -4.48
N TRP A 147 13.52 8.83 -3.70
CA TRP A 147 13.19 8.78 -2.26
C TRP A 147 14.23 9.49 -1.38
N LYS A 148 15.39 9.85 -1.94
CA LYS A 148 16.41 10.64 -1.23
C LYS A 148 15.81 11.94 -0.68
N GLY A 149 16.14 12.26 0.58
CA GLY A 149 15.60 13.41 1.29
C GLY A 149 14.25 13.16 2.00
N ARG A 150 13.63 11.99 1.80
CA ARG A 150 12.50 11.51 2.62
C ARG A 150 13.02 10.66 3.79
N PRO A 151 12.18 10.35 4.79
CA PRO A 151 12.52 9.36 5.81
C PRO A 151 12.91 8.02 5.16
N ALA A 152 13.93 7.38 5.73
CA ALA A 152 14.41 6.08 5.25
C ALA A 152 13.28 5.04 5.24
N VAL A 153 13.11 4.36 4.12
CA VAL A 153 11.96 3.48 3.85
C VAL A 153 12.23 2.05 4.32
N SER A 154 11.20 1.41 4.87
CA SER A 154 11.13 -0.01 5.14
C SER A 154 10.21 -0.67 4.13
N ILE A 155 10.70 -1.67 3.39
CA ILE A 155 9.90 -2.39 2.38
C ILE A 155 9.76 -3.85 2.81
N TYR A 156 8.52 -4.33 2.86
CA TYR A 156 8.18 -5.72 3.17
C TYR A 156 7.64 -6.37 1.91
N LEU A 157 8.40 -7.32 1.36
CA LEU A 157 8.09 -8.02 0.11
C LEU A 157 7.52 -9.40 0.41
N GLY A 158 6.44 -9.78 -0.27
CA GLY A 158 5.85 -11.12 -0.19
C GLY A 158 6.76 -12.19 -0.80
N ASP A 159 7.15 -12.03 -2.08
CA ASP A 159 8.06 -12.99 -2.75
C ASP A 159 9.54 -12.67 -2.51
N ILE A 160 9.99 -12.89 -1.26
CA ILE A 160 11.41 -12.74 -0.87
C ILE A 160 12.33 -13.61 -1.77
N SER A 161 11.83 -14.75 -2.23
CA SER A 161 12.63 -15.75 -2.94
C SER A 161 13.07 -15.26 -4.32
N PHE A 162 12.20 -14.53 -5.02
CA PHE A 162 12.49 -13.94 -6.34
C PHE A 162 13.68 -12.98 -6.27
N TYR A 163 13.67 -12.05 -5.31
CA TYR A 163 14.70 -11.04 -5.19
C TYR A 163 16.04 -11.61 -4.71
N ARG A 164 16.02 -12.56 -3.75
CA ARG A 164 17.24 -13.17 -3.21
C ARG A 164 18.03 -13.97 -4.26
N LYS A 165 17.35 -14.58 -5.22
CA LYS A 165 18.00 -15.36 -6.29
C LYS A 165 18.75 -14.49 -7.30
N ASN A 166 18.50 -13.18 -7.30
CA ASN A 166 19.06 -12.26 -8.29
C ASN A 166 20.01 -11.25 -7.64
N ASN A 167 21.31 -11.45 -7.87
CA ASN A 167 22.40 -10.63 -7.34
C ASN A 167 22.27 -9.13 -7.67
N SER A 168 21.58 -8.75 -8.75
CA SER A 168 21.40 -7.35 -9.12
C SER A 168 20.49 -6.62 -8.14
N TYR A 169 19.42 -7.26 -7.64
CA TYR A 169 18.56 -6.67 -6.61
C TYR A 169 19.30 -6.53 -5.28
N MET A 170 20.06 -7.57 -4.86
CA MET A 170 20.83 -7.52 -3.61
C MET A 170 21.84 -6.37 -3.62
N LYS A 171 22.59 -6.21 -4.72
CA LYS A 171 23.52 -5.07 -4.90
C LYS A 171 22.81 -3.72 -4.84
N LEU A 172 21.60 -3.63 -5.41
CA LEU A 172 20.80 -2.41 -5.37
C LEU A 172 20.39 -2.06 -3.92
N PHE A 173 19.89 -3.05 -3.17
CA PHE A 173 19.49 -2.84 -1.78
C PHE A 173 20.68 -2.48 -0.89
N ASP A 174 21.82 -3.15 -1.04
CA ASP A 174 23.03 -2.84 -0.28
C ASP A 174 23.51 -1.41 -0.53
N LYS A 175 23.53 -0.97 -1.80
CA LYS A 175 23.85 0.41 -2.18
C LYS A 175 22.97 1.42 -1.43
N TYR A 176 21.65 1.28 -1.52
CA TYR A 176 20.72 2.26 -0.93
C TYR A 176 20.56 2.14 0.59
N LYS A 177 20.95 1.00 1.18
CA LYS A 177 21.10 0.85 2.63
C LYS A 177 22.31 1.61 3.15
N ILE A 178 23.45 1.54 2.44
CA ILE A 178 24.65 2.32 2.77
C ILE A 178 24.39 3.83 2.60
N GLU A 179 23.65 4.22 1.56
CA GLU A 179 23.23 5.62 1.34
C GLU A 179 22.16 6.12 2.33
N GLY A 180 21.65 5.25 3.22
CA GLY A 180 20.66 5.60 4.23
C GLY A 180 19.24 5.83 3.70
N VAL A 181 18.97 5.49 2.43
CA VAL A 181 17.63 5.57 1.83
C VAL A 181 16.76 4.42 2.33
N ILE A 182 17.34 3.23 2.48
CA ILE A 182 16.66 2.04 3.00
C ILE A 182 16.94 1.91 4.50
N LYS A 183 15.87 1.87 5.30
CA LYS A 183 15.92 1.51 6.71
C LYS A 183 15.94 -0.01 6.90
N ASN A 184 15.02 -0.71 6.25
CA ASN A 184 14.89 -2.15 6.36
C ASN A 184 14.27 -2.75 5.09
N ILE A 185 14.71 -3.94 4.72
CA ILE A 185 14.02 -4.80 3.75
C ILE A 185 14.02 -6.20 4.36
N ASN A 186 12.90 -6.92 4.29
CA ASN A 186 12.71 -8.25 4.90
C ASN A 186 13.45 -9.38 4.15
N MET A 187 14.74 -9.16 3.83
CA MET A 187 15.61 -10.11 3.13
C MET A 187 16.73 -10.67 4.00
#